data_AF-A0A934E0I8-F1
#
_entry.id   AF-A0A934E0I8-F1
#
_cell.length_a   1.000
_cell.length_b   1.000
_cell.length_c   1.000
_cell.angle_alpha   90.00
_cell.angle_beta   90.00
_cell.angle_gamma   90.00
#
_symmetry.space_group_name_H-M   'P 1'
#
loop_
_entity.id
_entity.type
_entity.pdbx_description
1 polymer ?
#
loop_
_entity_poly.entity_id
_entity_poly.type
_entity_poly.pdbx_seq_one_letter_code
_entity_poly.pdbx_strand_id
1 'polypeptide(L)'
;MRVWKTPSPSPKTLPVSNHKTPARDLESDSAKAPADVFEPAPSRHELPVPGVATAESAAAAEAGGFWSLPPGLPAEARKALSDLRSHPEAVLTLAPALQQNPTFIYAAVRSEPQILLFLPYFSPQHQRDPDLALAAIRAHSEAIRYVDPVLLSDRDFVRKAIAENPWCFAAAPEPFRADKALVAELVEKSGFLLSDAASSLRDDEELVRAAIKSTPTVMCEMRLPDEVAHDKVAMLGVAEKCGMLIAVMEPALRADREIALAAVRQEGLALEHTDHRSDAEICANAVLENPAAIAFISSDLLHSPDFVMRLCAADERATLFLKKTGAPPSCIDNVLASHPELEERRAELAGRLERTGIDFPERFVSRATLEEVLRNREALDPADPRPIAVYVFPKEDWNNAFADDNLAALTKHYRVMYYEARSETDFIDALKGATSSKPAEVLVIGGHGTASMTAFGAGDPAQEGGWSPAHEEAYLDFTDARQMKNAQIAECVAPGAKVILKSCSTGEGQDSQTNVANIVSTVFPHADIYAPLVSDNNTLQVDAEGVLQDPGYWRGPYFTYHVRGTGGNQPVNQ
;
A
#
# COMPACT_ATOMS: atom_id res chain seq x y z
N MET A 1 -3.78 5.53 -38.10
CA MET A 1 -4.99 5.50 -38.95
C MET A 1 -6.22 5.39 -38.06
N ARG A 2 -7.35 6.04 -38.39
CA ARG A 2 -8.61 5.91 -37.64
C ARG A 2 -9.48 4.81 -38.26
N VAL A 3 -10.05 3.91 -37.45
CA VAL A 3 -11.41 3.37 -37.67
C VAL A 3 -12.08 3.13 -36.31
N TRP A 4 -13.25 3.76 -36.12
CA TRP A 4 -14.27 3.43 -35.12
C TRP A 4 -15.61 3.34 -35.86
N LYS A 5 -16.58 2.58 -35.31
CA LYS A 5 -18.03 2.39 -35.66
C LYS A 5 -18.35 0.89 -35.90
N THR A 6 -19.46 0.29 -35.43
CA THR A 6 -20.63 0.74 -34.63
C THR A 6 -21.37 -0.50 -34.03
N PRO A 7 -22.35 -0.34 -33.10
CA PRO A 7 -22.78 -1.41 -32.19
C PRO A 7 -23.98 -2.27 -32.64
N SER A 8 -24.26 -3.32 -31.87
CA SER A 8 -25.44 -4.22 -31.98
C SER A 8 -26.68 -3.73 -31.20
N PRO A 9 -27.90 -4.24 -31.50
CA PRO A 9 -29.15 -3.52 -31.23
C PRO A 9 -29.89 -3.89 -29.93
N SER A 10 -30.77 -2.98 -29.53
CA SER A 10 -31.72 -3.03 -28.40
C SER A 10 -32.82 -4.12 -28.50
N PRO A 11 -33.26 -4.72 -27.37
CA PRO A 11 -34.48 -5.52 -27.32
C PRO A 11 -35.76 -4.66 -27.23
N LYS A 12 -36.89 -5.25 -27.63
CA LYS A 12 -38.18 -4.58 -27.88
C LYS A 12 -39.08 -4.51 -26.63
N THR A 13 -39.84 -3.43 -26.52
CA THR A 13 -41.02 -3.28 -25.64
C THR A 13 -42.26 -4.03 -26.16
N LEU A 14 -43.20 -4.40 -25.26
CA LEU A 14 -44.69 -4.45 -25.37
C LEU A 14 -45.26 -5.44 -24.30
N PRO A 15 -46.54 -5.37 -23.88
CA PRO A 15 -47.26 -4.23 -23.31
C PRO A 15 -48.00 -4.56 -21.98
N VAL A 16 -48.67 -3.57 -21.40
CA VAL A 16 -49.48 -3.64 -20.17
C VAL A 16 -50.81 -4.39 -20.35
N SER A 17 -51.29 -5.09 -19.32
CA SER A 17 -52.74 -5.30 -19.13
C SER A 17 -53.15 -5.21 -17.64
N ASN A 18 -54.27 -4.54 -17.39
CA ASN A 18 -54.89 -4.38 -16.07
C ASN A 18 -55.66 -5.65 -15.66
N HIS A 19 -55.88 -5.88 -14.36
CA HIS A 19 -57.26 -5.88 -13.80
C HIS A 19 -57.36 -5.97 -12.27
N LYS A 20 -57.93 -4.92 -11.68
CA LYS A 20 -58.99 -4.89 -10.63
C LYS A 20 -58.85 -5.77 -9.37
N THR A 21 -58.62 -5.09 -8.24
CA THR A 21 -59.21 -5.42 -6.94
C THR A 21 -60.75 -5.32 -6.94
N PRO A 22 -61.40 -5.93 -5.93
CA PRO A 22 -62.57 -5.31 -5.30
C PRO A 22 -62.40 -5.15 -3.79
N ALA A 23 -62.83 -4.01 -3.26
CA ALA A 23 -62.98 -3.76 -1.82
C ALA A 23 -64.44 -3.93 -1.38
N ARG A 24 -64.64 -4.13 -0.08
CA ARG A 24 -65.84 -3.78 0.72
C ARG A 24 -65.34 -3.40 2.12
N ASP A 25 -65.66 -2.25 2.71
CA ASP A 25 -66.98 -1.67 3.06
C ASP A 25 -67.73 -2.53 4.09
N LEU A 26 -68.30 -2.04 5.22
CA LEU A 26 -68.16 -0.80 6.02
C LEU A 26 -68.06 -1.26 7.53
N GLU A 27 -68.16 -0.48 8.62
CA GLU A 27 -68.48 0.94 8.89
C GLU A 27 -67.95 1.37 10.29
N SER A 28 -68.12 2.64 10.66
CA SER A 28 -67.91 3.16 12.03
C SER A 28 -69.19 3.06 12.89
N ASP A 29 -69.08 2.91 14.21
CA ASP A 29 -69.64 3.91 15.14
C ASP A 29 -69.13 3.78 16.60
N SER A 30 -69.63 4.66 17.47
CA SER A 30 -69.00 5.18 18.67
C SER A 30 -69.68 4.82 20.00
N ALA A 31 -68.93 5.06 21.08
CA ALA A 31 -69.37 5.63 22.36
C ALA A 31 -69.46 4.75 23.65
N LYS A 32 -69.06 5.43 24.76
CA LYS A 32 -69.36 5.23 26.20
C LYS A 32 -68.63 4.13 27.00
N ALA A 33 -67.77 4.60 27.90
CA ALA A 33 -67.53 3.99 29.22
C ALA A 33 -68.66 4.35 30.21
N PRO A 34 -68.81 3.61 31.34
CA PRO A 34 -68.40 4.18 32.63
C PRO A 34 -67.69 3.17 33.57
N ALA A 35 -67.45 3.57 34.82
CA ALA A 35 -66.39 3.05 35.69
C ALA A 35 -66.84 2.20 36.92
N ASP A 36 -65.81 1.76 37.66
CA ASP A 36 -65.73 1.36 39.08
C ASP A 36 -66.11 -0.07 39.53
N VAL A 37 -65.13 -0.76 40.16
CA VAL A 37 -65.10 -1.13 41.60
C VAL A 37 -63.78 -1.88 41.98
N PHE A 38 -63.15 -1.39 43.06
CA PHE A 38 -62.11 -1.91 43.99
C PHE A 38 -62.00 -3.46 44.18
N GLU A 39 -60.92 -4.15 44.62
CA GLU A 39 -59.53 -3.91 45.12
C GLU A 39 -58.77 -5.30 45.19
N PRO A 40 -57.60 -5.49 45.86
CA PRO A 40 -56.21 -5.14 45.59
C PRO A 40 -55.32 -6.32 45.05
N ALA A 41 -54.01 -6.08 44.90
CA ALA A 41 -53.03 -6.96 44.23
C ALA A 41 -52.49 -8.17 45.05
N PRO A 42 -51.79 -9.11 44.37
CA PRO A 42 -50.56 -9.71 44.89
C PRO A 42 -49.31 -9.28 44.07
N SER A 43 -48.16 -9.28 44.75
CA SER A 43 -46.88 -8.79 44.24
C SER A 43 -46.05 -9.82 43.47
N ARG A 44 -45.17 -9.32 42.58
CA ARG A 44 -43.98 -9.98 41.98
C ARG A 44 -44.22 -11.24 41.14
N HIS A 45 -43.89 -11.12 39.85
CA HIS A 45 -42.64 -11.70 39.35
C HIS A 45 -42.12 -10.88 38.18
N GLU A 46 -40.96 -10.25 38.34
CA GLU A 46 -40.17 -9.76 37.21
C GLU A 46 -39.67 -10.98 36.44
N LEU A 47 -40.05 -11.10 35.17
CA LEU A 47 -39.40 -12.03 34.26
C LEU A 47 -38.10 -11.37 33.79
N PRO A 48 -36.94 -12.05 33.88
CA PRO A 48 -35.67 -11.45 33.45
C PRO A 48 -35.68 -11.25 31.94
N VAL A 49 -35.31 -10.05 31.49
CA VAL A 49 -35.03 -9.76 30.09
C VAL A 49 -33.67 -10.41 29.75
N PRO A 50 -33.59 -11.45 28.90
CA PRO A 50 -32.33 -12.12 28.64
C PRO A 50 -31.57 -11.41 27.51
N GLY A 51 -30.45 -10.77 27.87
CA GLY A 51 -29.30 -10.51 26.99
C GLY A 51 -29.57 -9.93 25.61
N VAL A 52 -29.71 -8.60 25.53
CA VAL A 52 -29.16 -7.86 24.36
C VAL A 52 -27.64 -8.06 24.38
N ALA A 53 -26.98 -8.11 23.22
CA ALA A 53 -25.52 -8.19 23.14
C ALA A 53 -24.91 -7.02 23.94
N THR A 54 -24.24 -7.33 25.05
CA THR A 54 -23.66 -6.31 25.93
C THR A 54 -22.40 -5.72 25.30
N ALA A 55 -22.06 -4.48 25.64
CA ALA A 55 -20.81 -3.85 25.21
C ALA A 55 -19.57 -4.69 25.53
N GLU A 56 -19.61 -5.54 26.56
CA GLU A 56 -18.55 -6.51 26.88
C GLU A 56 -18.34 -7.57 25.78
N SER A 57 -19.39 -7.99 25.07
CA SER A 57 -19.29 -8.98 23.99
C SER A 57 -18.66 -8.40 22.71
N ALA A 58 -18.90 -7.11 22.44
CA ALA A 58 -18.18 -6.36 21.42
C ALA A 58 -16.70 -6.16 21.81
N ALA A 59 -16.44 -5.70 23.05
CA ALA A 59 -15.09 -5.48 23.56
C ALA A 59 -14.22 -6.77 23.58
N ALA A 60 -14.79 -7.91 23.97
CA ALA A 60 -14.11 -9.20 23.94
C ALA A 60 -13.74 -9.67 22.52
N ALA A 61 -14.46 -9.18 21.50
CA ALA A 61 -14.24 -9.50 20.09
C ALA A 61 -13.37 -8.48 19.34
N GLU A 62 -13.12 -7.29 19.92
CA GLU A 62 -12.14 -6.31 19.45
C GLU A 62 -10.73 -6.54 20.04
N ALA A 63 -10.62 -7.29 21.15
CA ALA A 63 -9.35 -7.60 21.82
C ALA A 63 -8.34 -8.43 20.99
N GLY A 64 -8.79 -9.03 19.88
CA GLY A 64 -7.91 -9.52 18.81
C GLY A 64 -8.00 -8.56 17.63
N GLY A 65 -6.85 -8.00 17.20
CA GLY A 65 -6.80 -6.97 16.15
C GLY A 65 -7.50 -7.39 14.84
N PHE A 66 -7.94 -6.41 14.06
CA PHE A 66 -8.91 -6.44 12.94
C PHE A 66 -9.25 -7.80 12.28
N TRP A 67 -8.25 -8.62 11.93
CA TRP A 67 -8.39 -9.93 11.27
C TRP A 67 -8.56 -11.15 12.21
N SER A 68 -8.56 -10.96 13.52
CA SER A 68 -8.55 -12.04 14.52
C SER A 68 -9.96 -12.55 14.83
N LEU A 69 -10.13 -13.87 14.91
CA LEU A 69 -11.32 -14.46 15.51
C LEU A 69 -11.34 -14.19 17.04
N PRO A 70 -12.52 -13.92 17.63
CA PRO A 70 -12.65 -13.74 19.07
C PRO A 70 -12.02 -14.88 19.88
N PRO A 71 -11.17 -14.56 20.89
CA PRO A 71 -10.61 -15.57 21.78
C PRO A 71 -11.74 -16.31 22.51
N GLY A 72 -11.59 -17.63 22.68
CA GLY A 72 -12.60 -18.49 23.32
C GLY A 72 -13.61 -19.16 22.38
N LEU A 73 -13.63 -18.86 21.07
CA LEU A 73 -14.47 -19.60 20.11
C LEU A 73 -14.09 -21.10 20.04
N PRO A 74 -15.05 -22.03 20.24
CA PRO A 74 -14.83 -23.48 20.12
C PRO A 74 -14.28 -23.91 18.75
N ALA A 75 -13.56 -25.04 18.70
CA ALA A 75 -13.01 -25.57 17.44
C ALA A 75 -14.08 -25.83 16.37
N GLU A 76 -15.25 -26.34 16.78
CA GLU A 76 -16.41 -26.54 15.91
C GLU A 76 -16.94 -25.22 15.33
N ALA A 77 -16.98 -24.17 16.16
CA ALA A 77 -17.38 -22.82 15.72
C ALA A 77 -16.39 -22.24 14.70
N ARG A 78 -15.07 -22.41 14.93
CA ARG A 78 -14.04 -21.99 13.96
C ARG A 78 -14.15 -22.71 12.62
N LYS A 79 -14.44 -24.02 12.64
CA LYS A 79 -14.71 -24.79 11.42
C LYS A 79 -15.95 -24.26 10.70
N ALA A 80 -17.06 -24.09 11.41
CA ALA A 80 -18.29 -23.55 10.84
C ALA A 80 -18.08 -22.17 10.19
N LEU A 81 -17.31 -21.27 10.81
CA LEU A 81 -16.96 -19.96 10.22
C LEU A 81 -16.18 -20.09 8.90
N SER A 82 -15.36 -21.12 8.74
CA SER A 82 -14.67 -21.40 7.47
C SER A 82 -15.65 -21.88 6.39
N ASP A 83 -16.58 -22.77 6.75
CA ASP A 83 -17.58 -23.33 5.83
C ASP A 83 -18.55 -22.22 5.34
N LEU A 84 -18.93 -21.28 6.22
CA LEU A 84 -19.84 -20.17 5.90
C LEU A 84 -19.31 -19.19 4.83
N ARG A 85 -17.99 -19.03 4.68
CA ARG A 85 -17.40 -18.15 3.64
C ARG A 85 -17.68 -18.64 2.21
N SER A 86 -17.90 -19.94 2.04
CA SER A 86 -18.26 -20.53 0.75
C SER A 86 -19.76 -20.80 0.62
N HIS A 87 -20.44 -21.02 1.76
CA HIS A 87 -21.85 -21.40 1.84
C HIS A 87 -22.56 -20.66 2.99
N PRO A 88 -22.88 -19.36 2.84
CA PRO A 88 -23.53 -18.57 3.89
C PRO A 88 -24.86 -19.17 4.36
N GLU A 89 -25.60 -19.82 3.45
CA GLU A 89 -26.85 -20.53 3.71
C GLU A 89 -26.71 -21.70 4.69
N ALA A 90 -25.51 -22.27 4.84
CA ALA A 90 -25.26 -23.38 5.75
C ALA A 90 -25.52 -23.01 7.22
N VAL A 91 -25.55 -21.71 7.56
CA VAL A 91 -25.89 -21.20 8.90
C VAL A 91 -27.23 -21.73 9.41
N LEU A 92 -28.20 -21.96 8.51
CA LEU A 92 -29.53 -22.50 8.81
C LEU A 92 -29.50 -23.97 9.27
N THR A 93 -28.42 -24.70 8.97
CA THR A 93 -28.27 -26.13 9.28
C THR A 93 -27.31 -26.41 10.44
N LEU A 94 -26.66 -25.38 10.98
CA LEU A 94 -25.77 -25.50 12.14
C LEU A 94 -26.53 -25.94 13.40
N ALA A 95 -25.80 -26.52 14.35
CA ALA A 95 -26.37 -26.91 15.64
C ALA A 95 -27.03 -25.71 16.34
N PRO A 96 -28.22 -25.86 16.97
CA PRO A 96 -28.93 -24.75 17.62
C PRO A 96 -28.10 -23.99 18.66
N ALA A 97 -27.17 -24.68 19.33
CA ALA A 97 -26.25 -24.08 20.30
C ALA A 97 -25.26 -23.08 19.66
N LEU A 98 -24.92 -23.23 18.37
CA LEU A 98 -24.14 -22.24 17.62
C LEU A 98 -25.04 -21.11 17.10
N GLN A 99 -26.21 -21.45 16.55
CA GLN A 99 -27.20 -20.47 16.04
C GLN A 99 -27.68 -19.47 17.11
N GLN A 100 -27.64 -19.86 18.39
CA GLN A 100 -28.02 -19.01 19.53
C GLN A 100 -26.83 -18.37 20.26
N ASN A 101 -25.58 -18.63 19.86
CA ASN A 101 -24.39 -18.11 20.53
C ASN A 101 -24.03 -16.70 20.02
N PRO A 102 -24.11 -15.63 20.85
CA PRO A 102 -23.87 -14.26 20.38
C PRO A 102 -22.46 -14.04 19.84
N THR A 103 -21.44 -14.64 20.46
CA THR A 103 -20.04 -14.55 19.98
C THR A 103 -19.86 -15.23 18.63
N PHE A 104 -20.55 -16.36 18.38
CA PHE A 104 -20.55 -17.01 17.07
C PHE A 104 -21.28 -16.16 16.02
N ILE A 105 -22.47 -15.64 16.34
CA ILE A 105 -23.22 -14.76 15.43
C ILE A 105 -22.35 -13.56 15.04
N TYR A 106 -21.80 -12.83 16.02
CA TYR A 106 -20.93 -11.69 15.79
C TYR A 106 -19.73 -12.03 14.91
N ALA A 107 -19.04 -13.15 15.19
CA ALA A 107 -17.93 -13.62 14.37
C ALA A 107 -18.34 -14.06 12.95
N ALA A 108 -19.54 -14.62 12.79
CA ALA A 108 -20.09 -15.04 11.51
C ALA A 108 -20.40 -13.83 10.63
N VAL A 109 -21.14 -12.84 11.14
CA VAL A 109 -21.48 -11.65 10.35
C VAL A 109 -20.26 -10.78 10.03
N ARG A 110 -19.27 -10.70 10.94
CA ARG A 110 -17.96 -10.06 10.66
C ARG A 110 -17.09 -10.81 9.66
N SER A 111 -17.33 -12.10 9.42
CA SER A 111 -16.54 -12.91 8.47
C SER A 111 -17.23 -13.10 7.12
N GLU A 112 -18.56 -13.05 7.12
CA GLU A 112 -19.42 -13.20 5.95
C GLU A 112 -20.70 -12.35 6.16
N PRO A 113 -20.81 -11.18 5.52
CA PRO A 113 -21.88 -10.24 5.81
C PRO A 113 -23.25 -10.70 5.26
N GLN A 114 -23.30 -11.66 4.32
CA GLN A 114 -24.56 -12.25 3.85
C GLN A 114 -25.36 -12.92 4.96
N ILE A 115 -24.73 -13.29 6.09
CA ILE A 115 -25.39 -13.86 7.27
C ILE A 115 -26.50 -12.96 7.82
N LEU A 116 -26.43 -11.63 7.62
CA LEU A 116 -27.53 -10.71 7.97
C LEU A 116 -28.87 -11.09 7.33
N LEU A 117 -28.88 -11.56 6.07
CA LEU A 117 -30.09 -12.01 5.37
C LEU A 117 -30.76 -13.22 6.02
N PHE A 118 -29.98 -14.03 6.75
CA PHE A 118 -30.43 -15.29 7.34
C PHE A 118 -30.88 -15.14 8.81
N LEU A 119 -30.56 -14.04 9.48
CA LEU A 119 -30.99 -13.75 10.85
C LEU A 119 -32.51 -13.95 11.11
N PRO A 120 -33.44 -13.60 10.19
CA PRO A 120 -34.88 -13.82 10.41
C PRO A 120 -35.29 -15.28 10.62
N TYR A 121 -34.44 -16.25 10.24
CA TYR A 121 -34.75 -17.68 10.29
C TYR A 121 -34.14 -18.41 11.49
N PHE A 122 -33.00 -17.94 12.02
CA PHE A 122 -32.29 -18.60 13.13
C PHE A 122 -31.99 -17.69 14.34
N SER A 123 -32.02 -16.37 14.18
CA SER A 123 -31.79 -15.41 15.28
C SER A 123 -32.60 -14.11 15.11
N PRO A 124 -33.95 -14.17 15.11
CA PRO A 124 -34.80 -13.02 14.75
C PRO A 124 -34.60 -11.80 15.65
N GLN A 125 -34.23 -12.00 16.92
CA GLN A 125 -33.93 -10.93 17.86
C GLN A 125 -32.73 -10.06 17.44
N HIS A 126 -31.80 -10.60 16.65
CA HIS A 126 -30.63 -9.86 16.14
C HIS A 126 -30.85 -9.23 14.76
N GLN A 127 -31.99 -9.49 14.08
CA GLN A 127 -32.28 -8.97 12.74
C GLN A 127 -32.20 -7.43 12.65
N ARG A 128 -32.53 -6.74 13.74
CA ARG A 128 -32.50 -5.27 13.85
C ARG A 128 -31.52 -4.77 14.91
N ASP A 129 -30.49 -5.56 15.20
CA ASP A 129 -29.40 -5.15 16.08
C ASP A 129 -28.49 -4.17 15.31
N PRO A 130 -28.45 -2.88 15.69
CA PRO A 130 -27.65 -1.89 14.99
C PRO A 130 -26.15 -2.14 15.20
N ASP A 131 -25.72 -2.65 16.36
CA ASP A 131 -24.31 -2.85 16.68
C ASP A 131 -23.75 -4.05 15.90
N LEU A 132 -24.54 -5.12 15.75
CA LEU A 132 -24.20 -6.25 14.87
C LEU A 132 -24.11 -5.82 13.39
N ALA A 133 -25.04 -4.98 12.93
CA ALA A 133 -25.03 -4.46 11.56
C ALA A 133 -23.84 -3.51 11.31
N LEU A 134 -23.51 -2.63 12.25
CA LEU A 134 -22.33 -1.75 12.16
C LEU A 134 -21.02 -2.55 12.19
N ALA A 135 -20.92 -3.60 13.01
CA ALA A 135 -19.76 -4.48 13.03
C ALA A 135 -19.53 -5.21 11.69
N ALA A 136 -20.62 -5.59 11.00
CA ALA A 136 -20.56 -6.16 9.66
C ALA A 136 -20.08 -5.13 8.62
N ILE A 137 -20.60 -3.90 8.67
CA ILE A 137 -20.23 -2.79 7.77
C ILE A 137 -18.78 -2.36 7.96
N ARG A 138 -18.31 -2.30 9.21
CA ARG A 138 -16.90 -2.02 9.55
C ARG A 138 -15.95 -3.07 8.97
N ALA A 139 -16.37 -4.33 8.88
CA ALA A 139 -15.59 -5.40 8.25
C ALA A 139 -15.71 -5.42 6.71
N HIS A 140 -16.89 -5.12 6.16
CA HIS A 140 -17.20 -5.24 4.73
C HIS A 140 -18.16 -4.12 4.27
N SER A 141 -17.74 -3.30 3.31
CA SER A 141 -18.56 -2.21 2.76
C SER A 141 -19.90 -2.67 2.18
N GLU A 142 -19.91 -3.80 1.47
CA GLU A 142 -21.11 -4.40 0.88
C GLU A 142 -22.14 -4.88 1.91
N ALA A 143 -21.79 -4.98 3.21
CA ALA A 143 -22.69 -5.50 4.24
C ALA A 143 -23.98 -4.69 4.38
N ILE A 144 -23.94 -3.39 4.08
CA ILE A 144 -25.12 -2.50 4.11
C ILE A 144 -26.28 -3.01 3.23
N ARG A 145 -25.98 -3.80 2.18
CA ARG A 145 -26.97 -4.40 1.27
C ARG A 145 -27.81 -5.50 1.90
N TYR A 146 -27.34 -6.05 3.02
CA TYR A 146 -27.95 -7.17 3.72
C TYR A 146 -28.62 -6.73 5.04
N VAL A 147 -28.47 -5.46 5.42
CA VAL A 147 -29.07 -4.87 6.63
C VAL A 147 -30.60 -4.80 6.48
N ASP A 148 -31.32 -5.00 7.59
CA ASP A 148 -32.78 -4.91 7.62
C ASP A 148 -33.28 -3.55 7.11
N PRO A 149 -34.28 -3.51 6.21
CA PRO A 149 -34.79 -2.26 5.64
C PRO A 149 -35.30 -1.24 6.66
N VAL A 150 -35.65 -1.65 7.89
CA VAL A 150 -36.02 -0.71 8.97
C VAL A 150 -34.80 0.07 9.47
N LEU A 151 -33.64 -0.57 9.61
CA LEU A 151 -32.39 0.11 9.96
C LEU A 151 -31.92 1.02 8.80
N LEU A 152 -32.06 0.59 7.55
CA LEU A 152 -31.75 1.43 6.37
C LEU A 152 -32.71 2.63 6.21
N SER A 153 -33.87 2.61 6.88
CA SER A 153 -34.80 3.74 6.93
C SER A 153 -34.47 4.75 8.04
N ASP A 154 -33.60 4.39 8.99
CA ASP A 154 -33.13 5.26 10.06
C ASP A 154 -31.93 6.11 9.58
N ARG A 155 -32.09 7.43 9.60
CA ARG A 155 -31.06 8.38 9.16
C ARG A 155 -29.82 8.40 10.06
N ASP A 156 -29.98 8.16 11.35
CA ASP A 156 -28.87 8.16 12.30
C ASP A 156 -28.09 6.85 12.21
N PHE A 157 -28.77 5.72 11.96
CA PHE A 157 -28.11 4.45 11.64
C PHE A 157 -27.28 4.55 10.36
N VAL A 158 -27.86 5.00 9.24
CA VAL A 158 -27.14 5.06 7.96
C VAL A 158 -25.96 6.05 8.02
N ARG A 159 -26.09 7.18 8.74
CA ARG A 159 -24.96 8.09 8.95
C ARG A 159 -23.86 7.47 9.81
N LYS A 160 -24.17 6.67 10.83
CA LYS A 160 -23.16 5.88 11.58
C LYS A 160 -22.49 4.84 10.70
N ALA A 161 -23.24 4.08 9.90
CA ALA A 161 -22.71 3.08 8.97
C ALA A 161 -21.69 3.68 7.98
N ILE A 162 -22.03 4.84 7.41
CA ILE A 162 -21.15 5.58 6.50
C ILE A 162 -19.92 6.16 7.23
N ALA A 163 -20.06 6.56 8.51
CA ALA A 163 -18.93 7.01 9.32
C ALA A 163 -17.95 5.87 9.69
N GLU A 164 -18.48 4.66 9.93
CA GLU A 164 -17.71 3.43 10.22
C GLU A 164 -16.97 2.90 8.97
N ASN A 165 -17.64 2.89 7.81
CA ASN A 165 -17.02 2.49 6.55
C ASN A 165 -17.55 3.34 5.38
N PRO A 166 -16.84 4.40 4.97
CA PRO A 166 -17.27 5.29 3.89
C PRO A 166 -17.58 4.58 2.56
N TRP A 167 -16.92 3.46 2.27
CA TRP A 167 -17.15 2.69 1.03
C TRP A 167 -18.51 1.99 0.97
N CYS A 168 -19.26 1.90 2.07
CA CYS A 168 -20.65 1.41 2.01
C CYS A 168 -21.62 2.43 1.35
N PHE A 169 -21.18 3.68 1.14
CA PHE A 169 -21.97 4.74 0.55
C PHE A 169 -22.52 4.42 -0.86
N ALA A 170 -21.77 3.65 -1.65
CA ALA A 170 -22.19 3.13 -2.97
C ALA A 170 -23.55 2.41 -2.93
N ALA A 171 -23.84 1.71 -1.83
CA ALA A 171 -25.06 0.95 -1.61
C ALA A 171 -26.03 1.61 -0.60
N ALA A 172 -25.75 2.84 -0.15
CA ALA A 172 -26.65 3.60 0.71
C ALA A 172 -27.94 4.02 -0.05
N PRO A 173 -29.08 4.19 0.64
CA PRO A 173 -30.32 4.62 0.00
C PRO A 173 -30.18 5.99 -0.69
N GLU A 174 -30.91 6.17 -1.81
CA GLU A 174 -30.84 7.39 -2.65
C GLU A 174 -30.90 8.73 -1.88
N PRO A 175 -31.74 8.90 -0.83
CA PRO A 175 -31.79 10.17 -0.09
C PRO A 175 -30.51 10.55 0.66
N PHE A 176 -29.59 9.61 0.87
CA PHE A 176 -28.25 9.90 1.42
C PHE A 176 -27.26 10.19 0.29
N ARG A 177 -27.38 9.48 -0.85
CA ARG A 177 -26.54 9.73 -2.03
C ARG A 177 -26.84 11.08 -2.69
N ALA A 178 -28.03 11.63 -2.46
CA ALA A 178 -28.44 12.98 -2.86
C ALA A 178 -28.25 14.07 -1.76
N ASP A 179 -27.71 13.73 -0.58
CA ASP A 179 -27.48 14.67 0.52
C ASP A 179 -26.13 15.40 0.30
N LYS A 180 -26.14 16.57 -0.37
CA LYS A 180 -24.91 17.31 -0.74
C LYS A 180 -23.97 17.57 0.45
N ALA A 181 -24.50 17.79 1.65
CA ALA A 181 -23.68 18.00 2.85
C ALA A 181 -22.92 16.71 3.24
N LEU A 182 -23.62 15.57 3.26
CA LEU A 182 -22.99 14.27 3.48
C LEU A 182 -21.96 13.92 2.38
N VAL A 183 -22.27 14.23 1.11
CA VAL A 183 -21.32 14.01 0.01
C VAL A 183 -20.07 14.86 0.18
N ALA A 184 -20.18 16.12 0.60
CA ALA A 184 -19.03 16.96 0.90
C ALA A 184 -18.14 16.36 2.01
N GLU A 185 -18.73 15.96 3.15
CA GLU A 185 -18.03 15.29 4.26
C GLU A 185 -17.28 14.02 3.82
N LEU A 186 -17.84 13.27 2.86
CA LEU A 186 -17.23 12.06 2.30
C LEU A 186 -16.11 12.36 1.31
N VAL A 187 -16.35 13.31 0.41
CA VAL A 187 -15.41 13.72 -0.63
C VAL A 187 -14.14 14.34 -0.02
N GLU A 188 -14.23 15.00 1.13
CA GLU A 188 -13.04 15.46 1.88
C GLU A 188 -12.13 14.32 2.33
N LYS A 189 -12.70 13.13 2.64
CA LYS A 189 -11.93 11.92 3.01
C LYS A 189 -11.37 11.18 1.80
N SER A 190 -12.16 11.05 0.74
CA SER A 190 -11.72 10.48 -0.53
C SER A 190 -12.59 10.97 -1.69
N GLY A 191 -11.96 11.59 -2.69
CA GLY A 191 -12.66 12.11 -3.87
C GLY A 191 -13.41 11.04 -4.67
N PHE A 192 -12.97 9.77 -4.62
CA PHE A 192 -13.61 8.67 -5.35
C PHE A 192 -15.09 8.48 -4.96
N LEU A 193 -15.47 8.82 -3.72
CA LEU A 193 -16.84 8.70 -3.21
C LEU A 193 -17.84 9.65 -3.91
N LEU A 194 -17.36 10.65 -4.67
CA LEU A 194 -18.22 11.46 -5.54
C LEU A 194 -18.86 10.62 -6.66
N SER A 195 -18.18 9.57 -7.13
CA SER A 195 -18.69 8.68 -8.18
C SER A 195 -19.91 7.86 -7.73
N ASP A 196 -20.09 7.68 -6.42
CA ASP A 196 -21.21 6.96 -5.81
C ASP A 196 -22.43 7.84 -5.52
N ALA A 197 -22.25 9.16 -5.47
CA ALA A 197 -23.32 10.12 -5.22
C ALA A 197 -24.45 10.03 -6.27
N ALA A 198 -25.60 10.61 -5.96
CA ALA A 198 -26.71 10.74 -6.91
C ALA A 198 -26.23 11.50 -8.16
N SER A 199 -26.74 11.15 -9.34
CA SER A 199 -26.25 11.72 -10.61
C SER A 199 -26.36 13.25 -10.69
N SER A 200 -27.31 13.85 -9.95
CA SER A 200 -27.46 15.30 -9.82
C SER A 200 -26.34 16.02 -9.06
N LEU A 201 -25.44 15.29 -8.39
CA LEU A 201 -24.33 15.84 -7.60
C LEU A 201 -22.94 15.56 -8.18
N ARG A 202 -22.81 14.64 -9.15
CA ARG A 202 -21.51 14.20 -9.69
C ARG A 202 -20.79 15.29 -10.47
N ASP A 203 -21.55 16.16 -11.11
CA ASP A 203 -21.07 17.31 -11.89
C ASP A 203 -21.18 18.63 -11.10
N ASP A 204 -21.45 18.59 -9.79
CA ASP A 204 -21.51 19.78 -8.93
C ASP A 204 -20.10 20.36 -8.72
N GLU A 205 -19.90 21.61 -9.16
CA GLU A 205 -18.57 22.22 -9.24
C GLU A 205 -17.83 22.26 -7.88
N GLU A 206 -18.53 22.54 -6.78
CA GLU A 206 -17.92 22.54 -5.44
C GLU A 206 -17.46 21.13 -5.04
N LEU A 207 -18.31 20.12 -5.25
CA LEU A 207 -17.98 18.73 -4.93
C LEU A 207 -16.85 18.20 -5.80
N VAL A 208 -16.83 18.52 -7.10
CA VAL A 208 -15.73 18.12 -8.00
C VAL A 208 -14.42 18.79 -7.58
N ARG A 209 -14.43 20.09 -7.25
CA ARG A 209 -13.25 20.82 -6.73
C ARG A 209 -12.76 20.23 -5.41
N ALA A 210 -13.66 19.83 -4.51
CA ALA A 210 -13.30 19.12 -3.29
C ALA A 210 -12.68 17.75 -3.59
N ALA A 211 -13.21 17.00 -4.56
CA ALA A 211 -12.73 15.66 -4.92
C ALA A 211 -11.33 15.66 -5.52
N ILE A 212 -11.03 16.55 -6.48
CA ILE A 212 -9.66 16.67 -7.03
C ILE A 212 -8.68 17.22 -5.98
N LYS A 213 -9.16 18.01 -5.02
CA LYS A 213 -8.32 18.55 -3.94
C LYS A 213 -7.96 17.48 -2.90
N SER A 214 -8.89 16.59 -2.54
CA SER A 214 -8.64 15.50 -1.59
C SER A 214 -7.94 14.31 -2.26
N THR A 215 -8.28 14.01 -3.51
CA THR A 215 -7.76 12.85 -4.25
C THR A 215 -7.57 13.21 -5.72
N PRO A 216 -6.42 13.80 -6.11
CA PRO A 216 -6.18 14.27 -7.48
C PRO A 216 -6.41 13.20 -8.58
N THR A 217 -6.11 11.94 -8.27
CA THR A 217 -6.23 10.81 -9.19
C THR A 217 -7.67 10.48 -9.64
N VAL A 218 -8.71 11.08 -9.04
CA VAL A 218 -10.08 10.95 -9.58
C VAL A 218 -10.20 11.45 -11.02
N MET A 219 -9.32 12.36 -11.45
CA MET A 219 -9.28 12.89 -12.82
C MET A 219 -9.06 11.81 -13.90
N CYS A 220 -8.53 10.64 -13.53
CA CYS A 220 -8.41 9.49 -14.43
C CYS A 220 -9.74 8.73 -14.62
N GLU A 221 -10.62 8.78 -13.63
CA GLU A 221 -11.87 7.98 -13.55
C GLU A 221 -13.13 8.79 -13.87
N MET A 222 -13.09 10.12 -13.67
CA MET A 222 -14.23 11.01 -13.92
C MET A 222 -13.91 12.13 -14.90
N ARG A 223 -14.90 12.48 -15.74
CA ARG A 223 -14.85 13.72 -16.51
C ARG A 223 -15.11 14.90 -15.58
N LEU A 224 -14.18 15.86 -15.54
CA LEU A 224 -14.40 17.14 -14.87
C LEU A 224 -15.39 18.02 -15.67
N PRO A 225 -16.21 18.85 -15.01
CA PRO A 225 -16.91 19.97 -15.64
C PRO A 225 -15.91 20.91 -16.31
N ASP A 226 -16.30 21.54 -17.42
CA ASP A 226 -15.39 22.37 -18.20
C ASP A 226 -14.88 23.57 -17.36
N GLU A 227 -15.69 24.12 -16.45
CA GLU A 227 -15.34 25.18 -15.50
C GLU A 227 -14.21 24.80 -14.53
N VAL A 228 -14.03 23.51 -14.23
CA VAL A 228 -12.94 22.99 -13.38
C VAL A 228 -11.77 22.50 -14.22
N ALA A 229 -12.04 21.88 -15.37
CA ALA A 229 -11.04 21.30 -16.26
C ALA A 229 -10.07 22.34 -16.86
N HIS A 230 -10.54 23.57 -17.08
CA HIS A 230 -9.74 24.68 -17.62
C HIS A 230 -9.27 25.66 -16.51
N ASP A 231 -9.55 25.37 -15.23
CA ASP A 231 -9.17 26.24 -14.11
C ASP A 231 -7.70 26.02 -13.73
N LYS A 232 -6.86 26.98 -14.11
CA LYS A 232 -5.41 26.95 -13.80
C LYS A 232 -5.13 26.79 -12.30
N VAL A 233 -5.90 27.41 -11.40
CA VAL A 233 -5.64 27.35 -9.96
C VAL A 233 -5.96 25.96 -9.41
N ALA A 234 -7.06 25.36 -9.87
CA ALA A 234 -7.42 23.98 -9.53
C ALA A 234 -6.36 22.99 -10.06
N MET A 235 -5.95 23.16 -11.32
CA MET A 235 -5.00 22.25 -12.00
C MET A 235 -3.55 22.42 -11.52
N LEU A 236 -3.16 23.60 -11.05
CA LEU A 236 -1.91 23.81 -10.33
C LEU A 236 -1.88 23.03 -9.02
N GLY A 237 -2.94 23.12 -8.20
CA GLY A 237 -3.05 22.37 -6.94
C GLY A 237 -3.15 20.84 -7.11
N VAL A 238 -3.51 20.37 -8.31
CA VAL A 238 -3.40 18.97 -8.73
C VAL A 238 -1.94 18.61 -9.03
N ALA A 239 -1.24 19.41 -9.86
CA ALA A 239 0.16 19.18 -10.22
C ALA A 239 1.12 19.23 -9.02
N GLU A 240 0.84 20.08 -8.02
CA GLU A 240 1.56 20.15 -6.74
C GLU A 240 1.42 18.90 -5.87
N LYS A 241 0.47 18.00 -6.18
CA LYS A 241 0.22 16.76 -5.42
C LYS A 241 0.52 15.48 -6.18
N CYS A 242 0.35 15.48 -7.50
CA CYS A 242 0.72 14.39 -8.39
C CYS A 242 1.06 14.99 -9.76
N GLY A 243 2.35 15.03 -10.06
CA GLY A 243 2.89 15.66 -11.25
C GLY A 243 2.48 14.93 -12.53
N MET A 244 2.38 13.60 -12.49
CA MET A 244 2.01 12.80 -13.66
C MET A 244 0.58 13.04 -14.16
N LEU A 245 -0.31 13.62 -13.35
CA LEU A 245 -1.64 14.03 -13.81
C LEU A 245 -1.61 15.16 -14.84
N ILE A 246 -0.48 15.84 -15.03
CA ILE A 246 -0.30 16.73 -16.18
C ILE A 246 -0.54 15.99 -17.51
N ALA A 247 -0.32 14.66 -17.58
CA ALA A 247 -0.58 13.86 -18.78
C ALA A 247 -2.04 13.86 -19.25
N VAL A 248 -2.99 13.99 -18.33
CA VAL A 248 -4.44 14.01 -18.64
C VAL A 248 -5.01 15.43 -18.76
N MET A 249 -4.22 16.46 -18.48
CA MET A 249 -4.63 17.86 -18.67
C MET A 249 -4.69 18.25 -20.16
N GLU A 250 -5.54 19.23 -20.47
CA GLU A 250 -5.64 19.76 -21.82
C GLU A 250 -4.33 20.46 -22.28
N PRO A 251 -4.07 20.55 -23.60
CA PRO A 251 -2.79 21.08 -24.10
C PRO A 251 -2.43 22.48 -23.60
N ALA A 252 -3.40 23.37 -23.37
CA ALA A 252 -3.14 24.72 -22.88
C ALA A 252 -2.54 24.72 -21.45
N LEU A 253 -2.98 23.81 -20.58
CA LEU A 253 -2.46 23.64 -19.23
C LEU A 253 -1.11 22.89 -19.22
N ARG A 254 -0.92 21.91 -20.11
CA ARG A 254 0.39 21.23 -20.29
C ARG A 254 1.48 22.16 -20.84
N ALA A 255 1.06 23.23 -21.52
CA ALA A 255 1.91 24.33 -21.96
C ALA A 255 2.01 25.48 -20.93
N ASP A 256 1.26 25.47 -19.82
CA ASP A 256 1.43 26.47 -18.77
C ASP A 256 2.71 26.19 -17.97
N ARG A 257 3.59 27.19 -17.91
CA ARG A 257 4.92 27.08 -17.29
C ARG A 257 4.87 26.79 -15.79
N GLU A 258 3.87 27.29 -15.10
CA GLU A 258 3.73 27.17 -13.64
C GLU A 258 3.24 25.77 -13.26
N ILE A 259 2.24 25.27 -13.99
CA ILE A 259 1.76 23.88 -13.87
C ILE A 259 2.88 22.89 -14.23
N ALA A 260 3.60 23.13 -15.33
CA ALA A 260 4.73 22.28 -15.72
C ALA A 260 5.86 22.27 -14.67
N LEU A 261 6.20 23.44 -14.10
CA LEU A 261 7.22 23.53 -13.05
C LEU A 261 6.79 22.86 -11.73
N ALA A 262 5.51 22.97 -11.35
CA ALA A 262 4.96 22.24 -10.20
C ALA A 262 5.00 20.72 -10.44
N ALA A 263 4.57 20.27 -11.61
CA ALA A 263 4.53 18.85 -11.97
C ALA A 263 5.92 18.20 -11.91
N VAL A 264 6.95 18.80 -12.53
CA VAL A 264 8.30 18.22 -12.54
C VAL A 264 9.04 18.32 -11.20
N ARG A 265 8.57 19.16 -10.28
CA ARG A 265 9.08 19.20 -8.89
C ARG A 265 8.48 18.11 -8.01
N GLN A 266 7.27 17.68 -8.36
CA GLN A 266 6.56 16.60 -7.66
C GLN A 266 6.96 15.24 -8.22
N GLU A 267 7.05 15.10 -9.55
CA GLU A 267 7.46 13.89 -10.26
C GLU A 267 8.21 14.29 -11.56
N GLY A 268 9.53 14.17 -11.59
CA GLY A 268 10.40 14.69 -12.65
C GLY A 268 10.13 14.06 -14.03
N LEU A 269 9.64 12.82 -14.07
CA LEU A 269 9.21 12.16 -15.31
C LEU A 269 8.00 12.84 -15.98
N ALA A 270 7.24 13.67 -15.25
CA ALA A 270 6.17 14.48 -15.81
C ALA A 270 6.65 15.42 -16.93
N LEU A 271 7.96 15.68 -17.03
CA LEU A 271 8.59 16.40 -18.15
C LEU A 271 8.21 15.79 -19.52
N GLU A 272 8.03 14.46 -19.60
CA GLU A 272 7.55 13.78 -20.82
C GLU A 272 6.23 14.38 -21.32
N HIS A 273 5.33 14.77 -20.42
CA HIS A 273 3.99 15.20 -20.77
C HIS A 273 3.85 16.72 -20.94
N THR A 274 4.92 17.48 -20.63
CA THR A 274 5.02 18.93 -20.84
C THR A 274 5.52 19.29 -22.24
N ASP A 275 5.19 20.52 -22.67
CA ASP A 275 5.81 21.15 -23.85
C ASP A 275 7.14 21.88 -23.50
N HIS A 276 7.57 21.86 -22.23
CA HIS A 276 8.67 22.66 -21.67
C HIS A 276 10.05 21.99 -21.71
N ARG A 277 10.25 21.04 -22.63
CA ARG A 277 11.47 20.22 -22.79
C ARG A 277 12.76 20.99 -23.17
N SER A 278 12.65 22.32 -23.33
CA SER A 278 13.75 23.25 -23.59
C SER A 278 13.84 24.39 -22.56
N ASP A 279 12.98 24.42 -21.53
CA ASP A 279 13.08 25.40 -20.45
C ASP A 279 14.16 24.95 -19.45
N ALA A 280 15.25 25.71 -19.37
CA ALA A 280 16.42 25.39 -18.56
C ALA A 280 16.15 25.31 -17.04
N GLU A 281 15.06 25.89 -16.53
CA GLU A 281 14.66 25.75 -15.14
C GLU A 281 13.82 24.49 -14.94
N ILE A 282 12.78 24.28 -15.77
CA ILE A 282 11.90 23.10 -15.67
C ILE A 282 12.70 21.81 -15.89
N CYS A 283 13.50 21.74 -16.96
CA CYS A 283 14.36 20.60 -17.24
C CYS A 283 15.40 20.34 -16.13
N ALA A 284 15.88 21.39 -15.45
CA ALA A 284 16.80 21.22 -14.33
C ALA A 284 16.09 20.67 -13.08
N ASN A 285 14.89 21.17 -12.75
CA ASN A 285 14.11 20.63 -11.63
C ASN A 285 13.74 19.15 -11.90
N ALA A 286 13.32 18.83 -13.12
CA ALA A 286 12.98 17.46 -13.53
C ALA A 286 14.14 16.47 -13.34
N VAL A 287 15.35 16.82 -13.78
CA VAL A 287 16.55 15.94 -13.68
C VAL A 287 17.08 15.84 -12.24
N LEU A 288 16.94 16.89 -11.44
CA LEU A 288 17.35 16.90 -10.04
C LEU A 288 16.38 16.14 -9.12
N GLU A 289 15.11 16.02 -9.53
CA GLU A 289 14.13 15.14 -8.88
C GLU A 289 14.35 13.69 -9.36
N ASN A 290 14.24 13.44 -10.67
CA ASN A 290 14.44 12.13 -11.27
C ASN A 290 15.46 12.20 -12.44
N PRO A 291 16.68 11.67 -12.27
CA PRO A 291 17.70 11.68 -13.30
C PRO A 291 17.29 11.09 -14.65
N ALA A 292 16.32 10.16 -14.71
CA ALA A 292 15.84 9.58 -15.97
C ALA A 292 15.04 10.58 -16.83
N ALA A 293 14.54 11.67 -16.25
CA ALA A 293 13.83 12.75 -16.98
C ALA A 293 14.71 13.40 -18.07
N ILE A 294 16.04 13.27 -17.95
CA ILE A 294 17.01 13.75 -18.95
C ILE A 294 16.74 13.22 -20.36
N ALA A 295 16.15 12.03 -20.49
CA ALA A 295 15.79 11.41 -21.77
C ALA A 295 14.74 12.21 -22.56
N PHE A 296 13.99 13.11 -21.90
CA PHE A 296 12.98 13.96 -22.52
C PHE A 296 13.49 15.38 -22.86
N ILE A 297 14.70 15.75 -22.43
CA ILE A 297 15.28 17.07 -22.69
C ILE A 297 15.66 17.21 -24.16
N SER A 298 15.43 18.39 -24.73
CA SER A 298 15.84 18.70 -26.09
C SER A 298 17.37 18.64 -26.27
N SER A 299 17.80 18.08 -27.41
CA SER A 299 19.23 17.95 -27.75
C SER A 299 19.99 19.27 -27.59
N ASP A 300 19.42 20.38 -28.07
CA ASP A 300 20.04 21.71 -28.01
C ASP A 300 20.32 22.16 -26.57
N LEU A 301 19.43 21.82 -25.62
CA LEU A 301 19.63 22.14 -24.20
C LEU A 301 20.68 21.24 -23.56
N LEU A 302 20.73 19.94 -23.91
CA LEU A 302 21.78 19.02 -23.45
C LEU A 302 23.19 19.38 -23.96
N HIS A 303 23.28 20.14 -25.06
CA HIS A 303 24.54 20.66 -25.60
C HIS A 303 24.91 22.04 -25.03
N SER A 304 24.05 22.66 -24.21
CA SER A 304 24.28 23.99 -23.63
C SER A 304 25.21 23.90 -22.41
N PRO A 305 26.41 24.54 -22.43
CA PRO A 305 27.32 24.54 -21.29
C PRO A 305 26.69 25.17 -20.04
N ASP A 306 25.84 26.19 -20.20
CA ASP A 306 25.16 26.86 -19.09
C ASP A 306 24.17 25.92 -18.37
N PHE A 307 23.51 25.04 -19.13
CA PHE A 307 22.58 24.05 -18.58
C PHE A 307 23.32 22.91 -17.86
N VAL A 308 24.39 22.39 -18.47
CA VAL A 308 25.26 21.39 -17.84
C VAL A 308 25.91 21.93 -16.58
N MET A 309 26.41 23.17 -16.61
CA MET A 309 26.96 23.87 -15.44
C MET A 309 25.90 24.04 -14.35
N ARG A 310 24.67 24.47 -14.69
CA ARG A 310 23.55 24.57 -13.74
C ARG A 310 23.27 23.25 -13.02
N LEU A 311 23.23 22.13 -13.74
CA LEU A 311 23.02 20.80 -13.15
C LEU A 311 24.17 20.43 -12.20
N CYS A 312 25.42 20.52 -12.67
CA CYS A 312 26.62 20.20 -11.87
C CYS A 312 26.78 21.12 -10.64
N ALA A 313 26.36 22.38 -10.74
CA ALA A 313 26.39 23.32 -9.62
C ALA A 313 25.37 22.94 -8.54
N ALA A 314 24.15 22.54 -8.93
CA ALA A 314 23.12 22.09 -8.01
C ALA A 314 23.48 20.74 -7.34
N ASP A 315 23.99 19.79 -8.12
CA ASP A 315 24.28 18.43 -7.68
C ASP A 315 25.52 17.85 -8.38
N GLU A 316 26.57 17.56 -7.62
CA GLU A 316 27.80 16.92 -8.11
C GLU A 316 27.56 15.56 -8.80
N ARG A 317 26.46 14.87 -8.44
CA ARG A 317 26.04 13.61 -9.06
C ARG A 317 25.60 13.79 -10.51
N ALA A 318 25.21 15.00 -10.94
CA ALA A 318 24.71 15.27 -12.28
C ALA A 318 25.65 14.76 -13.39
N THR A 319 26.96 14.85 -13.19
CA THR A 319 27.98 14.34 -14.14
C THR A 319 27.87 12.83 -14.40
N LEU A 320 27.38 12.06 -13.44
CA LEU A 320 27.19 10.60 -13.55
C LEU A 320 25.98 10.29 -14.43
N PHE A 321 24.88 11.00 -14.19
CA PHE A 321 23.63 10.85 -14.93
C PHE A 321 23.77 11.32 -16.38
N LEU A 322 24.39 12.50 -16.59
CA LEU A 322 24.67 13.08 -17.91
C LEU A 322 25.48 12.12 -18.80
N LYS A 323 26.47 11.43 -18.24
CA LYS A 323 27.31 10.45 -18.95
C LYS A 323 26.56 9.17 -19.34
N LYS A 324 25.60 8.71 -18.53
CA LYS A 324 24.80 7.50 -18.81
C LYS A 324 23.70 7.72 -19.87
N THR A 325 23.32 8.96 -20.17
CA THR A 325 22.01 9.26 -20.80
C THR A 325 22.02 10.17 -22.04
N GLY A 326 23.19 10.67 -22.47
CA GLY A 326 23.35 11.23 -23.82
C GLY A 326 23.85 12.67 -23.95
N ALA A 327 24.24 13.33 -22.86
CA ALA A 327 24.98 14.59 -22.97
C ALA A 327 26.39 14.33 -23.55
N PRO A 328 26.91 15.17 -24.47
CA PRO A 328 28.23 14.94 -25.05
C PRO A 328 29.32 14.98 -23.97
N PRO A 329 30.22 13.96 -23.88
CA PRO A 329 31.30 13.96 -22.90
C PRO A 329 32.14 15.24 -22.95
N SER A 330 32.45 15.73 -24.16
CA SER A 330 33.17 16.98 -24.38
C SER A 330 32.48 18.23 -23.82
N CYS A 331 31.14 18.26 -23.70
CA CYS A 331 30.43 19.36 -23.07
C CYS A 331 30.66 19.34 -21.55
N ILE A 332 30.53 18.16 -20.94
CA ILE A 332 30.76 17.93 -19.50
C ILE A 332 32.22 18.25 -19.15
N ASP A 333 33.17 17.72 -19.91
CA ASP A 333 34.61 17.91 -19.69
C ASP A 333 35.02 19.39 -19.83
N ASN A 334 34.45 20.12 -20.81
CA ASN A 334 34.69 21.55 -20.99
C ASN A 334 34.14 22.39 -19.83
N VAL A 335 32.96 22.05 -19.30
CA VAL A 335 32.38 22.72 -18.11
C VAL A 335 33.28 22.49 -16.90
N LEU A 336 33.67 21.24 -16.63
CA LEU A 336 34.54 20.91 -15.49
C LEU A 336 35.93 21.56 -15.59
N ALA A 337 36.52 21.60 -16.79
CA ALA A 337 37.79 22.29 -17.04
C ALA A 337 37.69 23.83 -16.86
N SER A 338 36.51 24.41 -17.05
CA SER A 338 36.24 25.85 -16.88
C SER A 338 35.82 26.22 -15.45
N HIS A 339 35.41 25.24 -14.65
CA HIS A 339 34.87 25.37 -13.29
C HIS A 339 35.59 24.42 -12.31
N PRO A 340 36.82 24.75 -11.87
CA PRO A 340 37.61 23.90 -10.98
C PRO A 340 36.90 23.52 -9.68
N GLU A 341 36.01 24.37 -9.17
CA GLU A 341 35.19 24.13 -7.98
C GLU A 341 34.15 23.01 -8.18
N LEU A 342 33.68 22.81 -9.41
CA LEU A 342 32.77 21.70 -9.75
C LEU A 342 33.57 20.40 -9.97
N GLU A 343 34.77 20.51 -10.54
CA GLU A 343 35.69 19.38 -10.66
C GLU A 343 36.16 18.87 -9.29
N GLU A 344 36.47 19.77 -8.35
CA GLU A 344 36.84 19.43 -6.97
C GLU A 344 35.71 18.66 -6.27
N ARG A 345 34.47 19.18 -6.29
CA ARG A 345 33.29 18.48 -5.75
C ARG A 345 33.05 17.11 -6.39
N ARG A 346 33.22 17.01 -7.72
CA ARG A 346 33.05 15.75 -8.46
C ARG A 346 34.14 14.74 -8.11
N ALA A 347 35.39 15.18 -7.96
CA ALA A 347 36.52 14.35 -7.57
C ALA A 347 36.42 13.91 -6.10
N GLU A 348 35.97 14.79 -5.20
CA GLU A 348 35.67 14.47 -3.82
C GLU A 348 34.61 13.37 -3.74
N LEU A 349 33.43 13.57 -4.37
CA LEU A 349 32.37 12.56 -4.40
C LEU A 349 32.87 11.23 -4.98
N ALA A 350 33.59 11.24 -6.11
CA ALA A 350 34.13 10.02 -6.71
C ALA A 350 35.05 9.26 -5.73
N GLY A 351 35.93 9.96 -5.03
CA GLY A 351 36.79 9.36 -4.00
C GLY A 351 36.02 8.85 -2.78
N ARG A 352 34.87 9.46 -2.42
CA ARG A 352 33.98 8.98 -1.35
C ARG A 352 33.25 7.70 -1.76
N LEU A 353 32.73 7.66 -2.99
CA LEU A 353 32.11 6.47 -3.58
C LEU A 353 33.09 5.30 -3.66
N GLU A 354 34.31 5.53 -4.15
CA GLU A 354 35.38 4.53 -4.22
C GLU A 354 35.74 3.97 -2.84
N ARG A 355 35.94 4.84 -1.83
CA ARG A 355 36.25 4.40 -0.44
C ARG A 355 35.11 3.64 0.24
N THR A 356 33.86 3.91 -0.13
CA THR A 356 32.68 3.26 0.46
C THR A 356 32.22 2.04 -0.34
N GLY A 357 32.72 1.85 -1.56
CA GLY A 357 32.42 0.73 -2.46
C GLY A 357 31.07 0.84 -3.17
N ILE A 358 30.56 2.06 -3.37
CA ILE A 358 29.26 2.34 -3.99
C ILE A 358 29.45 2.63 -5.48
N ASP A 359 29.00 1.72 -6.33
CA ASP A 359 29.11 1.79 -7.80
C ASP A 359 27.82 2.33 -8.45
N PHE A 360 26.68 2.30 -7.74
CA PHE A 360 25.35 2.75 -8.22
C PHE A 360 24.81 3.99 -7.47
N PRO A 361 25.49 5.14 -7.51
CA PRO A 361 25.04 6.38 -6.86
C PRO A 361 23.70 6.93 -7.39
N GLU A 362 23.20 6.44 -8.53
CA GLU A 362 21.84 6.73 -9.01
C GLU A 362 20.71 6.08 -8.19
N ARG A 363 20.98 5.05 -7.38
CA ARG A 363 19.97 4.41 -6.51
C ARG A 363 19.51 5.31 -5.36
N PHE A 364 20.20 6.43 -5.15
CA PHE A 364 19.83 7.44 -4.16
C PHE A 364 19.09 8.56 -4.87
N VAL A 365 17.79 8.72 -4.63
CA VAL A 365 16.99 9.81 -5.24
C VAL A 365 17.59 11.16 -4.88
N SER A 366 17.68 11.48 -3.58
CA SER A 366 18.19 12.77 -3.11
C SER A 366 19.69 12.76 -2.78
N ARG A 367 20.36 13.89 -3.05
CA ARG A 367 21.73 14.18 -2.62
C ARG A 367 21.90 14.03 -1.11
N ALA A 368 20.89 14.42 -0.32
CA ALA A 368 20.91 14.30 1.13
C ALA A 368 20.92 12.82 1.59
N THR A 369 20.24 11.93 0.86
CA THR A 369 20.23 10.49 1.15
C THR A 369 21.60 9.87 0.88
N LEU A 370 22.24 10.20 -0.25
CA LEU A 370 23.61 9.74 -0.54
C LEU A 370 24.61 10.29 0.49
N GLU A 371 24.54 11.58 0.82
CA GLU A 371 25.42 12.20 1.81
C GLU A 371 25.31 11.51 3.18
N GLU A 372 24.09 11.24 3.64
CA GLU A 372 23.86 10.52 4.90
C GLU A 372 24.48 9.11 4.90
N VAL A 373 24.30 8.38 3.80
CA VAL A 373 24.86 7.03 3.62
C VAL A 373 26.39 7.04 3.55
N LEU A 374 26.99 8.00 2.83
CA LEU A 374 28.44 8.17 2.78
C LEU A 374 29.00 8.48 4.17
N ARG A 375 28.42 9.45 4.90
CA ARG A 375 28.84 9.76 6.28
C ARG A 375 28.73 8.55 7.20
N ASN A 376 27.65 7.78 7.09
CA ASN A 376 27.43 6.57 7.87
C ASN A 376 28.50 5.50 7.63
N ARG A 377 29.04 5.40 6.40
CA ARG A 377 30.09 4.46 6.01
C ARG A 377 31.50 4.98 6.30
N GLU A 378 31.73 6.30 6.21
CA GLU A 378 33.02 6.96 6.42
C GLU A 378 33.39 7.10 7.91
N ALA A 379 32.41 7.32 8.79
CA ALA A 379 32.65 7.43 10.22
C ALA A 379 31.51 6.84 11.06
N LEU A 380 31.86 5.99 12.04
CA LEU A 380 30.91 5.60 13.10
C LEU A 380 30.77 6.76 14.09
N ASP A 381 29.66 7.50 14.04
CA ASP A 381 29.23 8.34 15.16
C ASP A 381 28.67 7.45 16.29
N PRO A 382 29.32 7.36 17.47
CA PRO A 382 28.85 6.56 18.59
C PRO A 382 27.73 7.26 19.39
N ALA A 383 27.50 8.55 19.16
CA ALA A 383 26.46 9.33 19.82
C ALA A 383 25.10 9.26 19.09
N ASP A 384 25.06 8.73 17.86
CA ASP A 384 23.82 8.54 17.10
C ASP A 384 22.90 7.49 17.77
N PRO A 385 21.75 7.91 18.33
CA PRO A 385 20.87 7.00 19.04
C PRO A 385 20.07 6.09 18.09
N ARG A 386 19.96 6.44 16.79
CA ARG A 386 19.08 5.74 15.84
C ARG A 386 19.44 4.26 15.71
N PRO A 387 18.46 3.35 15.62
CA PRO A 387 18.71 1.94 15.31
C PRO A 387 19.42 1.78 13.95
N ILE A 388 20.20 0.70 13.79
CA ILE A 388 20.89 0.42 12.52
C ILE A 388 19.95 -0.33 11.57
N ALA A 389 19.85 0.16 10.34
CA ALA A 389 19.31 -0.57 9.20
C ALA A 389 20.45 -0.87 8.22
N VAL A 390 20.63 -2.14 7.86
CA VAL A 390 21.66 -2.58 6.91
C VAL A 390 21.02 -2.90 5.58
N TYR A 391 21.58 -2.35 4.50
CA TYR A 391 21.21 -2.67 3.13
C TYR A 391 22.40 -3.32 2.45
N VAL A 392 22.23 -4.51 1.88
CA VAL A 392 23.22 -5.15 1.01
C VAL A 392 22.55 -5.48 -0.31
N PHE A 393 22.90 -4.72 -1.34
CA PHE A 393 22.31 -4.78 -2.69
C PHE A 393 23.32 -5.37 -3.70
N PRO A 394 22.88 -5.85 -4.87
CA PRO A 394 23.79 -6.46 -5.83
C PRO A 394 24.66 -5.41 -6.52
N LYS A 395 25.90 -5.79 -6.84
CA LYS A 395 26.79 -5.08 -7.76
C LYS A 395 26.46 -5.34 -9.24
N GLU A 396 25.67 -6.37 -9.54
CA GLU A 396 25.10 -6.59 -10.87
C GLU A 396 23.59 -6.30 -10.87
N ASP A 397 23.19 -5.22 -11.56
CA ASP A 397 21.79 -4.79 -11.67
C ASP A 397 21.43 -4.33 -13.09
N TRP A 398 21.59 -5.31 -13.97
CA TRP A 398 21.33 -5.28 -15.40
C TRP A 398 19.94 -4.78 -15.88
N ASN A 399 18.92 -4.73 -15.00
CA ASN A 399 17.58 -4.23 -15.31
C ASN A 399 17.15 -3.05 -14.41
N ASN A 400 18.07 -2.54 -13.58
CA ASN A 400 17.86 -1.39 -12.68
C ASN A 400 16.73 -1.59 -11.64
N ALA A 401 16.50 -2.82 -11.18
CA ALA A 401 15.42 -3.15 -10.24
C ALA A 401 15.61 -2.55 -8.84
N PHE A 402 16.83 -2.13 -8.50
CA PHE A 402 17.17 -1.63 -7.16
C PHE A 402 17.22 -0.10 -7.06
N ALA A 403 16.82 0.63 -8.11
CA ALA A 403 16.80 2.10 -8.12
C ALA A 403 15.60 2.73 -7.39
N ASP A 404 14.50 1.99 -7.20
CA ASP A 404 13.34 2.44 -6.44
C ASP A 404 13.38 1.85 -5.02
N ASP A 405 13.85 2.65 -4.06
CA ASP A 405 13.74 2.34 -2.64
C ASP A 405 13.59 3.60 -1.79
N ASN A 406 12.82 3.48 -0.70
CA ASN A 406 12.43 4.59 0.17
C ASN A 406 13.51 4.89 1.23
N LEU A 407 14.78 4.82 0.83
CA LEU A 407 15.94 5.10 1.68
C LEU A 407 15.83 6.48 2.34
N ALA A 408 15.21 7.45 1.66
CA ALA A 408 14.97 8.80 2.17
C ALA A 408 13.96 8.89 3.33
N ALA A 409 13.03 7.93 3.46
CA ALA A 409 12.21 7.82 4.67
C ALA A 409 12.99 7.10 5.78
N LEU A 410 13.66 5.98 5.47
CA LEU A 410 14.41 5.22 6.47
C LEU A 410 15.52 6.05 7.13
N THR A 411 16.30 6.85 6.39
CA THR A 411 17.39 7.66 6.96
C THR A 411 16.95 8.68 8.02
N LYS A 412 15.66 9.02 8.11
CA LYS A 412 15.15 9.92 9.16
C LYS A 412 15.10 9.24 10.53
N HIS A 413 14.87 7.93 10.57
CA HIS A 413 14.60 7.17 11.79
C HIS A 413 15.66 6.10 12.08
N TYR A 414 16.27 5.55 11.03
CA TYR A 414 17.35 4.58 11.07
C TYR A 414 18.68 5.20 10.65
N ARG A 415 19.76 4.72 11.25
CA ARG A 415 21.10 4.89 10.72
C ARG A 415 21.30 3.85 9.61
N VAL A 416 21.13 4.27 8.36
CA VAL A 416 21.23 3.37 7.20
C VAL A 416 22.69 3.12 6.83
N MET A 417 23.08 1.85 6.86
CA MET A 417 24.39 1.32 6.51
C MET A 417 24.26 0.55 5.18
N TYR A 418 24.53 1.22 4.06
CA TYR A 418 24.36 0.66 2.71
C TYR A 418 25.67 0.12 2.14
N TYR A 419 25.58 -1.06 1.52
CA TYR A 419 26.67 -1.80 0.91
C TYR A 419 26.20 -2.41 -0.41
N GLU A 420 27.17 -2.67 -1.29
CA GLU A 420 26.95 -3.41 -2.52
C GLU A 420 27.86 -4.63 -2.51
N ALA A 421 27.27 -5.81 -2.68
CA ALA A 421 27.97 -7.09 -2.69
C ALA A 421 27.95 -7.67 -4.10
N ARG A 422 29.03 -8.35 -4.49
CA ARG A 422 29.05 -9.28 -5.64
C ARG A 422 29.11 -10.74 -5.20
N SER A 423 29.25 -11.03 -3.90
CA SER A 423 29.34 -12.39 -3.36
C SER A 423 28.75 -12.54 -1.96
N GLU A 424 28.51 -13.78 -1.55
CA GLU A 424 28.08 -14.11 -0.18
C GLU A 424 29.16 -13.79 0.88
N THR A 425 30.45 -13.81 0.51
CA THR A 425 31.54 -13.28 1.36
C THR A 425 31.45 -11.76 1.52
N ASP A 426 31.23 -11.00 0.45
CA ASP A 426 31.03 -9.55 0.52
C ASP A 426 29.80 -9.20 1.39
N PHE A 427 28.73 -9.99 1.34
CA PHE A 427 27.55 -9.85 2.20
C PHE A 427 27.88 -10.08 3.68
N ILE A 428 28.64 -11.13 4.01
CA ILE A 428 29.08 -11.43 5.39
C ILE A 428 29.94 -10.29 5.95
N ASP A 429 30.89 -9.79 5.17
CA ASP A 429 31.79 -8.71 5.59
C ASP A 429 31.07 -7.35 5.67
N ALA A 430 30.14 -7.08 4.75
CA ALA A 430 29.26 -5.91 4.79
C ALA A 430 28.45 -5.88 6.09
N LEU A 431 27.76 -6.99 6.42
CA LEU A 431 26.94 -7.09 7.61
C LEU A 431 27.77 -6.92 8.90
N LYS A 432 28.91 -7.62 9.01
CA LYS A 432 29.83 -7.49 10.16
C LYS A 432 30.39 -6.07 10.32
N GLY A 433 30.77 -5.43 9.21
CA GLY A 433 31.27 -4.06 9.21
C GLY A 433 30.18 -3.08 9.66
N ALA A 434 28.97 -3.23 9.12
CA ALA A 434 27.82 -2.38 9.42
C ALA A 434 27.43 -2.40 10.90
N THR A 435 27.48 -3.59 11.53
CA THR A 435 26.96 -3.83 12.88
C THR A 435 28.06 -3.91 13.94
N SER A 436 29.26 -3.44 13.61
CA SER A 436 30.44 -3.42 14.49
C SER A 436 30.27 -2.58 15.77
N SER A 437 29.27 -1.68 15.80
CA SER A 437 28.93 -0.85 16.97
C SER A 437 27.70 -1.35 17.74
N LYS A 438 26.66 -1.81 17.04
CA LYS A 438 25.44 -2.43 17.59
C LYS A 438 24.77 -3.31 16.51
N PRO A 439 24.02 -4.36 16.88
CA PRO A 439 23.26 -5.17 15.93
C PRO A 439 22.24 -4.35 15.12
N ALA A 440 21.91 -4.84 13.93
CA ALA A 440 20.89 -4.26 13.07
C ALA A 440 19.47 -4.62 13.54
N GLU A 441 18.56 -3.65 13.54
CA GLU A 441 17.11 -3.90 13.74
C GLU A 441 16.37 -4.15 12.42
N VAL A 442 16.98 -3.74 11.30
CA VAL A 442 16.50 -4.03 9.95
C VAL A 442 17.68 -4.51 9.10
N LEU A 443 17.50 -5.61 8.38
CA LEU A 443 18.44 -6.10 7.38
C LEU A 443 17.70 -6.31 6.06
N VAL A 444 18.07 -5.57 5.02
CA VAL A 444 17.53 -5.72 3.67
C VAL A 444 18.57 -6.38 2.78
N ILE A 445 18.22 -7.55 2.23
CA ILE A 445 19.05 -8.34 1.34
C ILE A 445 18.45 -8.22 -0.07
N GLY A 446 19.12 -7.50 -0.96
CA GLY A 446 18.69 -7.30 -2.34
C GLY A 446 19.45 -8.19 -3.33
N GLY A 447 18.77 -8.71 -4.34
CA GLY A 447 19.41 -9.42 -5.45
C GLY A 447 18.40 -9.99 -6.45
N HIS A 448 18.85 -10.34 -7.65
CA HIS A 448 18.02 -11.02 -8.67
C HIS A 448 17.84 -12.48 -8.27
N GLY A 449 16.62 -13.00 -8.16
CA GLY A 449 16.43 -14.28 -7.46
C GLY A 449 15.32 -15.18 -7.99
N THR A 450 15.29 -16.36 -7.38
CA THR A 450 14.30 -17.41 -7.54
C THR A 450 13.99 -18.01 -6.17
N ALA A 451 13.10 -19.01 -6.09
CA ALA A 451 12.85 -19.76 -4.86
C ALA A 451 14.13 -20.33 -4.21
N SER A 452 15.15 -20.68 -5.00
CA SER A 452 16.35 -21.38 -4.52
C SER A 452 17.59 -20.51 -4.33
N MET A 453 17.64 -19.27 -4.87
CA MET A 453 18.85 -18.43 -4.82
C MET A 453 18.55 -16.93 -4.91
N THR A 454 19.47 -16.09 -4.44
CA THR A 454 19.50 -14.63 -4.67
C THR A 454 20.89 -14.21 -5.17
N ALA A 455 20.96 -13.63 -6.36
CA ALA A 455 22.21 -13.22 -7.02
C ALA A 455 22.68 -11.85 -6.56
N PHE A 456 23.96 -11.75 -6.20
CA PHE A 456 24.67 -10.52 -5.88
C PHE A 456 25.57 -10.03 -7.03
N GLY A 457 26.21 -10.94 -7.76
CA GLY A 457 27.25 -10.63 -8.76
C GLY A 457 27.19 -11.43 -10.05
N ALA A 458 26.03 -11.99 -10.39
CA ALA A 458 25.79 -12.76 -11.62
C ALA A 458 24.68 -12.12 -12.47
N GLY A 459 24.59 -12.49 -13.75
CA GLY A 459 23.54 -12.05 -14.68
C GLY A 459 22.21 -12.77 -14.45
N ASP A 460 21.46 -13.07 -15.50
CA ASP A 460 20.16 -13.77 -15.35
C ASP A 460 20.35 -15.16 -14.72
N PRO A 461 19.75 -15.43 -13.54
CA PRO A 461 19.68 -16.80 -13.02
C PRO A 461 18.91 -17.74 -13.98
N ALA A 462 18.08 -17.19 -14.88
CA ALA A 462 17.34 -17.96 -15.89
C ALA A 462 18.05 -18.12 -17.26
N GLN A 463 19.19 -17.46 -17.50
CA GLN A 463 19.92 -17.55 -18.79
C GLN A 463 21.39 -17.96 -18.66
N GLU A 464 22.00 -17.91 -17.47
CA GLU A 464 23.38 -18.36 -17.28
C GLU A 464 23.51 -19.89 -17.32
N GLY A 465 24.30 -20.38 -18.28
CA GLY A 465 24.49 -21.80 -18.52
C GLY A 465 25.72 -22.38 -17.82
N GLY A 466 25.51 -23.13 -16.73
CA GLY A 466 26.50 -24.05 -16.16
C GLY A 466 27.20 -23.56 -14.89
N TRP A 467 27.21 -24.43 -13.88
CA TRP A 467 27.86 -24.18 -12.58
C TRP A 467 29.37 -23.98 -12.73
N SER A 468 29.91 -22.99 -12.01
CA SER A 468 31.34 -22.82 -11.76
C SER A 468 31.55 -22.30 -10.33
N PRO A 469 32.73 -22.48 -9.70
CA PRO A 469 32.98 -21.96 -8.35
C PRO A 469 32.85 -20.43 -8.25
N ALA A 470 33.22 -19.71 -9.31
CA ALA A 470 33.04 -18.25 -9.36
C ALA A 470 31.60 -17.82 -9.67
N HIS A 471 30.76 -18.74 -10.18
CA HIS A 471 29.31 -18.51 -10.24
C HIS A 471 28.69 -18.77 -8.86
N GLU A 472 29.07 -19.83 -8.14
CA GLU A 472 28.51 -20.14 -6.81
C GLU A 472 28.70 -18.99 -5.80
N GLU A 473 29.93 -18.47 -5.62
CA GLU A 473 30.19 -17.34 -4.71
C GLU A 473 29.30 -16.11 -5.00
N ALA A 474 28.80 -15.95 -6.24
CA ALA A 474 27.98 -14.81 -6.67
C ALA A 474 26.49 -14.92 -6.30
N TYR A 475 26.04 -16.04 -5.75
CA TYR A 475 24.69 -16.28 -5.25
C TYR A 475 24.64 -16.42 -3.72
N LEU A 476 23.44 -16.30 -3.18
CA LEU A 476 23.06 -16.71 -1.83
C LEU A 476 22.03 -17.85 -1.97
N ASP A 477 22.43 -19.08 -1.68
CA ASP A 477 21.60 -20.29 -1.84
C ASP A 477 21.60 -21.21 -0.59
N PHE A 478 21.19 -22.46 -0.77
CA PHE A 478 21.08 -23.47 0.29
C PHE A 478 22.42 -23.99 0.84
N THR A 479 23.54 -23.89 0.12
CA THR A 479 24.85 -24.32 0.65
C THR A 479 25.40 -23.35 1.71
N ASP A 480 25.02 -22.09 1.63
CA ASP A 480 25.71 -20.98 2.30
C ASP A 480 25.24 -20.80 3.75
N ALA A 481 24.11 -21.41 4.11
CA ALA A 481 23.60 -21.48 5.48
C ALA A 481 24.68 -21.93 6.48
N ARG A 482 25.57 -22.85 6.06
CA ARG A 482 26.68 -23.32 6.90
C ARG A 482 27.78 -22.27 7.03
N GLN A 483 28.11 -21.59 5.94
CA GLN A 483 29.12 -20.52 5.90
C GLN A 483 28.69 -19.34 6.77
N MET A 484 27.47 -18.84 6.58
CA MET A 484 26.88 -17.77 7.40
C MET A 484 26.86 -18.10 8.90
N LYS A 485 26.50 -19.34 9.27
CA LYS A 485 26.53 -19.81 10.67
C LYS A 485 27.94 -19.88 11.24
N ASN A 486 28.91 -20.42 10.47
CA ASN A 486 30.32 -20.44 10.88
C ASN A 486 30.88 -19.02 11.03
N ALA A 487 30.39 -18.07 10.22
CA ALA A 487 30.75 -16.66 10.29
C ALA A 487 30.09 -15.90 11.45
N GLN A 488 29.18 -16.54 12.22
CA GLN A 488 28.45 -15.98 13.36
C GLN A 488 27.62 -14.71 13.05
N ILE A 489 27.18 -14.52 11.81
CA ILE A 489 26.44 -13.30 11.43
C ILE A 489 25.07 -13.16 12.12
N ALA A 490 24.56 -14.23 12.74
CA ALA A 490 23.37 -14.18 13.58
C ALA A 490 23.46 -13.15 14.72
N GLU A 491 24.67 -12.87 15.23
CA GLU A 491 24.95 -11.88 16.28
C GLU A 491 24.93 -10.44 15.74
N CYS A 492 25.02 -10.25 14.42
CA CYS A 492 24.92 -8.95 13.76
C CYS A 492 23.48 -8.42 13.71
N VAL A 493 22.47 -9.25 14.00
CA VAL A 493 21.05 -8.91 13.88
C VAL A 493 20.39 -8.98 15.26
N ALA A 494 19.64 -7.94 15.63
CA ALA A 494 19.00 -7.82 16.93
C ALA A 494 17.86 -8.86 17.13
N PRO A 495 17.57 -9.30 18.36
CA PRO A 495 16.37 -10.08 18.64
C PRO A 495 15.10 -9.31 18.27
N GLY A 496 14.23 -9.91 17.44
CA GLY A 496 13.03 -9.26 16.91
C GLY A 496 13.27 -8.28 15.75
N ALA A 497 14.49 -8.24 15.19
CA ALA A 497 14.77 -7.48 13.98
C ALA A 497 13.98 -8.02 12.77
N LYS A 498 13.73 -7.15 11.78
CA LYS A 498 13.10 -7.51 10.51
C LYS A 498 14.19 -7.79 9.47
N VAL A 499 14.24 -9.02 8.94
CA VAL A 499 15.11 -9.40 7.81
C VAL A 499 14.25 -9.52 6.56
N ILE A 500 14.58 -8.78 5.52
CA ILE A 500 13.71 -8.56 4.36
C ILE A 500 14.46 -8.94 3.08
N LEU A 501 13.88 -9.86 2.31
CA LEU A 501 14.42 -10.26 1.00
C LEU A 501 13.78 -9.40 -0.09
N LYS A 502 14.55 -8.48 -0.68
CA LYS A 502 14.16 -7.69 -1.85
C LYS A 502 14.64 -8.44 -3.11
N SER A 503 13.94 -9.51 -3.44
CA SER A 503 14.33 -10.48 -4.47
C SER A 503 13.10 -11.27 -4.94
N CYS A 504 13.10 -11.82 -6.16
CA CYS A 504 11.92 -12.51 -6.72
C CYS A 504 11.72 -13.92 -6.14
N SER A 505 10.47 -14.27 -5.78
CA SER A 505 10.05 -15.64 -5.40
C SER A 505 10.79 -16.29 -4.20
N THR A 506 11.59 -15.57 -3.42
CA THR A 506 12.45 -16.17 -2.36
C THR A 506 11.67 -16.81 -1.20
N GLY A 507 10.37 -16.54 -1.07
CA GLY A 507 9.45 -17.21 -0.13
C GLY A 507 8.56 -18.29 -0.76
N GLU A 508 8.66 -18.55 -2.07
CA GLU A 508 7.83 -19.53 -2.79
C GLU A 508 8.00 -20.96 -2.21
N GLY A 509 6.91 -21.72 -2.13
CA GLY A 509 6.91 -23.12 -1.67
C GLY A 509 6.39 -23.41 -0.24
N GLN A 510 6.23 -22.39 0.62
CA GLN A 510 5.74 -22.49 2.02
C GLN A 510 6.59 -23.40 2.95
N ASP A 511 6.18 -23.55 4.21
CA ASP A 511 6.88 -24.23 5.33
C ASP A 511 7.45 -25.64 5.01
N SER A 512 6.94 -26.31 3.97
CA SER A 512 7.31 -27.68 3.59
C SER A 512 8.37 -27.79 2.48
N GLN A 513 8.84 -26.68 1.91
CA GLN A 513 9.80 -26.68 0.79
C GLN A 513 11.06 -25.85 1.10
N THR A 514 12.19 -26.25 0.52
CA THR A 514 13.45 -25.52 0.67
C THR A 514 13.42 -24.25 -0.18
N ASN A 515 13.46 -23.08 0.46
CA ASN A 515 13.57 -21.77 -0.18
C ASN A 515 14.52 -20.85 0.59
N VAL A 516 14.94 -19.74 -0.04
CA VAL A 516 15.89 -18.76 0.54
C VAL A 516 15.39 -18.22 1.89
N ALA A 517 14.09 -17.92 2.03
CA ALA A 517 13.51 -17.44 3.29
C ALA A 517 13.70 -18.44 4.44
N ASN A 518 13.46 -19.73 4.20
CA ASN A 518 13.66 -20.79 5.18
C ASN A 518 15.14 -20.95 5.56
N ILE A 519 16.06 -20.86 4.60
CA ILE A 519 17.52 -20.89 4.83
C ILE A 519 17.94 -19.73 5.75
N VAL A 520 17.55 -18.51 5.39
CA VAL A 520 17.81 -17.28 6.15
C VAL A 520 17.21 -17.35 7.56
N SER A 521 16.01 -17.92 7.73
CA SER A 521 15.40 -18.15 9.06
C SER A 521 16.21 -19.10 9.95
N THR A 522 16.97 -20.05 9.36
CA THR A 522 17.86 -20.90 10.15
C THR A 522 19.16 -20.19 10.56
N VAL A 523 19.57 -19.14 9.83
CA VAL A 523 20.74 -18.31 10.13
C VAL A 523 20.39 -17.26 11.19
N PHE A 524 19.20 -16.65 11.09
CA PHE A 524 18.70 -15.63 12.01
C PHE A 524 17.44 -16.11 12.77
N PRO A 525 17.55 -17.13 13.64
CA PRO A 525 16.39 -17.75 14.27
C PRO A 525 15.61 -16.83 15.22
N HIS A 526 16.24 -15.74 15.67
CA HIS A 526 15.67 -14.71 16.54
C HIS A 526 15.15 -13.48 15.81
N ALA A 527 15.12 -13.49 14.47
CA ALA A 527 14.57 -12.42 13.63
C ALA A 527 13.25 -12.84 12.96
N ASP A 528 12.49 -11.84 12.50
CA ASP A 528 11.30 -12.01 11.69
C ASP A 528 11.67 -11.88 10.21
N ILE A 529 11.51 -12.96 9.44
CA ILE A 529 11.94 -13.03 8.04
C ILE A 529 10.75 -12.76 7.12
N TYR A 530 10.93 -11.82 6.20
CA TYR A 530 9.95 -11.42 5.20
C TYR A 530 10.50 -11.66 3.79
N ALA A 531 9.73 -12.37 2.96
CA ALA A 531 10.08 -12.66 1.58
C ALA A 531 8.84 -12.69 0.68
N PRO A 532 8.93 -12.31 -0.61
CA PRO A 532 7.80 -12.36 -1.50
C PRO A 532 7.59 -13.79 -2.04
N LEU A 533 6.32 -14.14 -2.24
CA LEU A 533 5.89 -15.43 -2.79
C LEU A 533 5.99 -15.51 -4.32
N VAL A 534 6.19 -14.37 -5.00
CA VAL A 534 6.36 -14.22 -6.45
C VAL A 534 7.34 -13.08 -6.75
N SER A 535 7.53 -12.70 -8.03
CA SER A 535 8.21 -11.45 -8.39
C SER A 535 7.40 -10.23 -7.94
N ASP A 536 8.02 -9.32 -7.18
CA ASP A 536 7.44 -8.03 -6.78
C ASP A 536 8.53 -6.96 -6.60
N ASN A 537 8.19 -5.70 -6.90
CA ASN A 537 9.07 -4.53 -6.82
C ASN A 537 8.58 -3.57 -5.71
N ASN A 538 8.39 -4.10 -4.50
CA ASN A 538 7.79 -3.32 -3.42
C ASN A 538 8.79 -2.37 -2.75
N THR A 539 8.37 -1.13 -2.53
CA THR A 539 9.14 -0.11 -1.80
C THR A 539 8.85 -0.20 -0.30
N LEU A 540 9.89 -0.11 0.54
CA LEU A 540 9.72 -0.16 1.99
C LEU A 540 8.99 1.09 2.52
N GLN A 541 8.12 0.90 3.51
CA GLN A 541 7.29 1.97 4.07
C GLN A 541 7.55 2.15 5.56
N VAL A 542 7.73 3.39 5.97
CA VAL A 542 7.93 3.81 7.36
C VAL A 542 6.87 4.85 7.67
N ASP A 543 6.21 4.74 8.83
CA ASP A 543 5.23 5.74 9.27
C ASP A 543 5.88 7.02 9.82
N ALA A 544 5.06 7.96 10.28
CA ALA A 544 5.54 9.24 10.80
C ALA A 544 6.34 9.10 12.11
N GLU A 545 6.09 8.02 12.85
CA GLU A 545 6.73 7.66 14.11
C GLU A 545 8.08 6.95 13.90
N GLY A 546 8.35 6.48 12.69
CA GLY A 546 9.59 5.79 12.32
C GLY A 546 9.52 4.28 12.37
N VAL A 547 8.33 3.70 12.57
CA VAL A 547 8.15 2.25 12.58
C VAL A 547 8.11 1.76 11.13
N LEU A 548 9.01 0.83 10.82
CA LEU A 548 8.95 0.09 9.55
C LEU A 548 7.65 -0.72 9.54
N GLN A 549 6.73 -0.31 8.69
CA GLN A 549 5.48 -1.02 8.45
C GLN A 549 5.80 -2.43 7.96
N ASP A 550 4.95 -3.41 8.29
CA ASP A 550 5.17 -4.76 7.77
C ASP A 550 5.24 -4.70 6.24
N PRO A 551 6.29 -5.27 5.61
CA PRO A 551 6.45 -5.25 4.16
C PRO A 551 5.41 -6.16 3.50
N GLY A 552 4.17 -5.67 3.44
CA GLY A 552 3.12 -6.20 2.62
C GLY A 552 3.47 -5.93 1.17
N TYR A 553 4.12 -6.90 0.53
CA TYR A 553 4.37 -6.97 -0.91
C TYR A 553 3.05 -6.64 -1.65
N TRP A 554 3.01 -5.47 -2.31
CA TRP A 554 1.76 -4.74 -2.55
C TRP A 554 1.02 -5.30 -3.75
N ARG A 555 0.26 -6.38 -3.55
CA ARG A 555 -0.76 -6.86 -4.52
C ARG A 555 -1.87 -7.77 -3.97
N GLY A 556 -2.10 -7.78 -2.66
CA GLY A 556 -3.24 -8.47 -2.03
C GLY A 556 -2.84 -9.43 -0.90
N PRO A 557 -3.78 -10.26 -0.40
CA PRO A 557 -3.61 -10.99 0.86
C PRO A 557 -2.68 -12.23 0.80
N TYR A 558 -1.94 -12.46 -0.30
CA TYR A 558 -1.19 -13.70 -0.55
C TYR A 558 0.24 -13.51 -1.06
N PHE A 559 0.88 -12.35 -0.82
CA PHE A 559 2.17 -12.02 -1.44
C PHE A 559 3.37 -12.04 -0.49
N THR A 560 3.16 -12.03 0.83
CA THR A 560 4.22 -12.05 1.85
C THR A 560 4.30 -13.42 2.51
N TYR A 561 5.47 -14.06 2.46
CA TYR A 561 5.84 -15.17 3.34
C TYR A 561 6.53 -14.60 4.58
N HIS A 562 6.03 -14.96 5.77
CA HIS A 562 6.56 -14.52 7.05
C HIS A 562 6.85 -15.72 7.93
N VAL A 563 8.13 -15.91 8.28
CA VAL A 563 8.59 -16.99 9.16
C VAL A 563 9.46 -16.43 10.27
N ARG A 564 9.15 -16.83 11.51
CA ARG A 564 10.02 -16.64 12.68
C ARG A 564 10.68 -17.97 12.99
N GLY A 565 12.01 -17.96 13.16
CA GLY A 565 12.76 -19.19 13.43
C GLY A 565 12.28 -19.89 14.70
N THR A 566 11.59 -21.03 14.56
CA THR A 566 11.30 -21.88 15.72
C THR A 566 12.63 -22.48 16.19
N GLY A 567 13.11 -22.08 17.37
CA GLY A 567 14.38 -22.52 17.97
C GLY A 567 14.43 -24.00 18.41
N GLY A 568 13.91 -24.91 17.58
CA GLY A 568 13.95 -26.34 17.76
C GLY A 568 14.89 -27.00 16.76
N ASN A 569 15.83 -27.80 17.27
CA ASN A 569 16.55 -28.78 16.47
C ASN A 569 15.57 -29.81 15.89
N GLN A 570 15.07 -29.57 14.68
CA GLN A 570 14.60 -30.63 13.79
C GLN A 570 15.60 -30.75 12.64
N PRO A 571 16.27 -31.91 12.47
CA PRO A 571 17.09 -32.12 11.29
C PRO A 571 16.17 -32.17 10.07
N VAL A 572 16.32 -31.23 9.15
CA VAL A 572 15.76 -31.35 7.80
C VAL A 572 16.40 -32.59 7.19
N ASN A 573 15.59 -33.61 6.92
CA ASN A 573 16.07 -34.89 6.41
C ASN A 573 16.38 -34.74 4.91
N GLN A 574 17.70 -34.75 4.62
CA GLN A 574 18.39 -35.05 3.35
C GLN A 574 17.67 -34.73 2.03
#